data_AF-B3T6X2-F1
#
_entry.id   AF-B3T6X2-F1
#
_cell.length_a   1.000
_cell.length_b   1.000
_cell.length_c   1.000
_cell.angle_alpha   90.00
_cell.angle_beta   90.00
_cell.angle_gamma   90.00
#
_symmetry.space_group_name_H-M   'P 1'
#
loop_
_entity.id
_entity.type
_entity.pdbx_description
1 polymer ?
#
loop_
_entity_poly.entity_id
_entity_poly.type
_entity_poly.pdbx_seq_one_letter_code
_entity_poly.pdbx_strand_id
1 'polypeptide(L)' 'MKENKMKIMCKWCKVSILCHIVSEEVSDHHGAYGIDSIKMLKIKIHKHFKGKNYCKGSDRTITTPLDKVNDNKVHYN' A
#
# COMPACT_ATOMS: atom_id res chain seq x y z
N MET A 1 12.57 10.45 -13.52
CA MET A 1 11.26 10.07 -12.94
C MET A 1 11.44 9.96 -11.43
N LYS A 2 10.68 10.70 -10.62
CA LYS A 2 10.74 10.57 -9.15
C LYS A 2 10.35 9.14 -8.80
N GLU A 3 11.25 8.37 -8.21
CA GLU A 3 10.91 7.07 -7.65
C GLU A 3 9.93 7.31 -6.49
N ASN A 4 8.65 7.06 -6.73
CA ASN A 4 7.59 7.14 -5.71
C ASN A 4 7.75 5.96 -4.73
N LYS A 5 8.74 6.09 -3.84
CA LYS A 5 9.05 5.16 -2.75
C LYS A 5 8.28 5.61 -1.50
N MET A 6 7.65 4.65 -0.82
CA MET A 6 6.93 4.89 0.44
C MET A 6 7.36 3.89 1.51
N LYS A 7 7.32 4.29 2.78
CA LYS A 7 7.56 3.37 3.89
C LYS A 7 6.23 2.81 4.38
N ILE A 8 6.12 1.49 4.45
CA ILE A 8 4.93 0.80 4.97
C ILE A 8 5.36 -0.07 6.13
N MET A 9 4.59 -0.01 7.22
CA MET A 9 4.81 -0.89 8.36
C MET A 9 4.09 -2.23 8.15
N CYS A 10 4.86 -3.31 8.27
CA CYS A 10 4.30 -4.65 8.46
C CYS A 10 3.85 -4.78 9.91
N LYS A 11 2.55 -4.95 10.15
CA LYS A 11 1.98 -5.12 11.50
C LYS A 11 2.50 -6.39 12.17
N TRP A 12 2.62 -7.47 11.40
CA TRP A 12 3.06 -8.76 11.94
C TRP A 12 4.54 -8.76 12.32
N CYS A 13 5.38 -8.13 11.51
CA CYS A 13 6.82 -8.06 11.74
C CYS A 13 7.25 -6.86 12.61
N LYS A 14 6.39 -5.84 12.76
CA LYS A 14 6.71 -4.55 13.39
C LYS A 14 7.93 -3.86 12.78
N VAL A 15 8.13 -4.04 11.47
CA VAL A 15 9.22 -3.41 10.70
C VAL A 15 8.64 -2.51 9.62
N SER A 16 9.33 -1.40 9.35
CA SER A 16 9.01 -0.49 8.25
C SER A 16 9.86 -0.83 7.04
N ILE A 17 9.21 -1.12 5.91
CA ILE A 17 9.87 -1.52 4.67
C ILE A 17 9.63 -0.45 3.60
N LEU A 18 10.68 -0.13 2.84
CA LEU A 18 10.56 0.70 1.64
C LEU A 18 9.82 -0.10 0.56
N CYS A 19 8.72 0.46 0.06
CA CYS A 19 7.81 -0.11 -0.92
C CYS A 19 7.67 0.85 -2.10
N HIS A 20 7.21 0.34 -3.24
CA HIS A 20 7.19 1.10 -4.49
C HIS A 20 5.75 1.24 -4.99
N ILE A 21 5.35 2.45 -5.36
CA ILE A 21 4.09 2.67 -6.09
C ILE A 21 4.29 2.17 -7.52
N VAL A 22 3.49 1.19 -7.92
CA VAL A 22 3.55 0.54 -9.24
C VAL A 22 2.63 1.25 -10.23
N SER A 23 1.44 1.66 -9.78
CA SER A 23 0.49 2.39 -10.60
C SER A 23 -0.50 3.18 -9.75
N GLU A 24 -1.14 4.14 -10.39
CA GLU A 24 -2.22 4.94 -9.84
C GLU A 24 -3.46 4.69 -10.71
N GLU A 25 -4.60 4.43 -10.09
CA GLU A 25 -5.86 4.15 -10.77
C GLU A 25 -6.94 5.04 -10.16
N VAL A 26 -7.87 5.54 -10.98
CA VAL A 26 -9.07 6.22 -10.49
C VAL A 26 -10.18 5.19 -10.46
N SER A 27 -10.80 5.02 -9.30
CA SER A 27 -11.96 4.15 -9.10
C SER A 27 -13.17 5.03 -8.86
N ASP A 28 -14.12 4.99 -9.78
CA ASP A 28 -15.40 5.66 -9.62
C ASP A 28 -16.33 4.82 -8.74
N HIS A 29 -16.78 5.40 -7.64
CA HIS A 29 -17.78 4.80 -6.78
C HIS A 29 -19.13 5.46 -7.05
N HIS A 30 -20.10 4.70 -7.54
CA HIS A 30 -21.46 5.19 -7.73
C HIS A 30 -22.20 5.08 -6.39
N GLY A 31 -22.18 6.16 -5.63
CA GLY A 31 -22.91 6.29 -4.36
C GLY A 31 -24.33 6.82 -4.56
N ALA A 32 -25.13 6.82 -3.49
CA ALA A 32 -26.52 7.30 -3.50
C ALA A 32 -26.65 8.81 -3.80
N TYR A 33 -25.55 9.57 -3.71
CA TYR A 33 -25.51 11.04 -3.90
C TYR A 33 -24.66 11.50 -5.09
N GLY A 34 -24.15 10.58 -5.93
CA GLY A 34 -23.33 10.91 -7.09
C GLY A 34 -22.18 9.95 -7.35
N ILE A 35 -21.30 10.33 -8.28
CA ILE A 35 -20.06 9.60 -8.60
C ILE A 35 -18.93 10.22 -7.77
N ASP A 36 -18.39 9.45 -6.83
CA ASP A 36 -17.18 9.80 -6.08
C ASP A 36 -15.97 9.11 -6.72
N SER A 37 -15.11 9.89 -7.39
CA SER A 37 -13.88 9.39 -7.99
C SER A 37 -12.76 9.32 -6.93
N ILE A 38 -12.37 8.12 -6.52
CA ILE A 38 -11.30 7.90 -5.54
C ILE A 38 -10.03 7.46 -6.25
N LYS A 39 -8.92 8.19 -6.03
CA LYS A 39 -7.60 7.75 -6.46
C LYS A 39 -7.09 6.59 -5.60
N MET A 40 -6.85 5.46 -6.25
CA MET A 40 -6.27 4.25 -5.69
C MET A 40 -4.81 4.11 -6.12
N LEU A 41 -3.95 3.68 -5.21
CA LEU A 41 -2.55 3.38 -5.47
C LEU A 41 -2.31 1.88 -5.36
N LYS A 42 -1.68 1.29 -6.38
CA LYS A 42 -1.12 -0.07 -6.31
C LYS A 42 0.31 0.01 -5.84
N ILE A 43 0.61 -0.63 -4.71
CA ILE A 43 1.92 -0.57 -4.07
C ILE A 43 2.48 -1.98 -3.95
N LYS A 44 3.69 -2.17 -4.48
CA LYS A 44 4.45 -3.41 -4.36
C LYS A 44 5.22 -3.42 -3.05
N ILE A 45 4.89 -4.39 -2.21
CA ILE A 45 5.58 -4.71 -0.97
C ILE A 45 6.64 -5.75 -1.28
N HIS A 46 7.90 -5.42 -1.00
CA HIS A 46 9.00 -6.35 -1.20
C HIS A 46 9.05 -7.43 -0.11
N LYS A 47 9.58 -8.59 -0.50
CA LYS A 47 9.95 -9.70 0.38
C LYS A 47 10.77 -9.22 1.57
N HIS A 48 10.37 -9.58 2.78
CA HIS A 48 11.19 -9.39 3.98
C HIS A 48 11.05 -10.55 4.98
N PHE A 49 11.94 -10.59 5.96
CA PHE A 49 12.05 -11.67 6.92
C PHE A 49 11.86 -11.16 8.35
N LYS A 50 11.34 -12.03 9.22
CA LYS A 50 11.27 -11.85 10.67
C LYS A 50 12.10 -12.94 11.34
N GLY A 51 13.32 -12.60 11.74
CA GLY A 51 14.30 -13.59 12.17
C GLY A 51 14.63 -14.55 11.02
N LYS A 52 14.47 -15.85 11.25
CA LYS A 52 14.70 -16.89 10.23
C LYS A 52 13.48 -17.18 9.35
N ASN A 53 12.31 -16.60 9.65
CA ASN A 53 11.07 -16.90 8.96
C ASN A 53 10.73 -15.82 7.93
N TYR A 54 10.18 -16.25 6.80
CA TYR A 54 9.66 -15.36 5.77
C TYR A 54 8.33 -14.72 6.21
N CYS A 55 8.16 -13.42 5.95
CA CYS A 55 6.88 -12.75 6.20
C CYS A 55 5.85 -13.15 5.15
N LYS A 56 4.83 -13.92 5.56
CA LYS A 56 3.71 -14.34 4.70
C LYS A 56 2.97 -13.16 4.07
N GLY A 57 2.93 -12.02 4.75
CA GLY A 57 2.32 -10.79 4.25
C GLY A 57 3.20 -9.96 3.30
N SER A 58 4.40 -10.42 2.95
CA SER A 58 5.33 -9.71 2.07
C SER A 58 5.35 -10.30 0.65
N ASP A 59 6.05 -9.64 -0.27
CA ASP A 59 6.11 -9.98 -1.72
C ASP A 59 4.73 -10.03 -2.39
N ARG A 60 3.96 -8.95 -2.18
CA ARG A 60 2.63 -8.79 -2.78
C ARG A 60 2.37 -7.35 -3.17
N THR A 61 1.37 -7.16 -4.02
CA THR A 61 0.85 -5.83 -4.34
C THR A 61 -0.41 -5.59 -3.53
N ILE A 62 -0.50 -4.42 -2.89
CA ILE A 62 -1.70 -3.95 -2.21
C ILE A 62 -2.30 -2.77 -2.97
N THR A 63 -3.62 -2.62 -2.92
CA THR A 63 -4.31 -1.44 -3.43
C THR A 63 -4.86 -0.65 -2.25
N THR A 64 -4.58 0.65 -2.19
CA THR A 64 -5.09 1.53 -1.12
C THR A 64 -5.43 2.90 -1.68
N PRO A 65 -6.45 3.59 -1.15
CA PRO A 65 -6.72 4.98 -1.49
C PRO A 65 -5.50 5.86 -1.18
N LEU A 66 -5.21 6.83 -2.06
CA LEU A 66 -4.13 7.80 -1.93
C LEU A 66 -4.19 8.56 -0.60
N ASP A 67 -5.39 8.96 -0.19
CA ASP A 67 -5.64 9.66 1.07
C ASP A 67 -5.08 8.91 2.29
N LYS A 68 -5.25 7.58 2.33
CA LYS A 68 -4.74 6.74 3.43
C LYS A 68 -3.22 6.59 3.44
N VAL A 69 -2.57 6.77 2.29
CA VAL A 69 -1.11 6.72 2.17
C VAL A 69 -0.49 7.96 2.78
N ASN A 70 -1.06 9.15 2.51
CA ASN A 70 -0.56 10.42 3.05
C ASN A 70 -0.59 10.46 4.58
N ASP A 71 -1.58 9.78 5.19
CA ASP A 71 -1.71 9.68 6.64
C ASP A 71 -0.78 8.63 7.30
N ASN A 72 0.10 7.96 6.56
CA ASN A 72 0.91 6.82 7.05
C ASN A 72 0.09 5.70 7.71
N LYS A 73 -1.21 5.59 7.41
CA LYS A 73 -2.12 4.60 8.02
C LYS A 73 -2.11 3.25 7.31
N VAL A 74 -1.34 3.12 6.25
CA VAL A 74 -1.26 1.88 5.46
C VAL A 74 -0.42 0.87 6.21
N HIS A 75 -1.07 -0.21 6.62
CA HIS A 75 -0.46 -1.31 7.31
C HIS A 75 -0.90 -2.62 6.68
N TYR A 76 0.02 -3.57 6.59
CA TYR A 76 -0.28 -4.91 6.09
C TYR A 76 0.07 -5.98 7.12
N ASN A 77 -0.71 -7.07 7.11
CA ASN A 77 -0.53 -8.23 7.98
C ASN A 77 0.31 -9.30 7.28
#